data_AF-A0A076NK97-F1
#
_entry.id   AF-A0A076NK97-F1
#
_cell.length_a   1.000
_cell.length_b   1.000
_cell.length_c   1.000
_cell.angle_alpha   90.00
_cell.angle_beta   90.00
_cell.angle_gamma   90.00
#
_symmetry.space_group_name_H-M   'P 1'
#
loop_
_entity.id
_entity.type
_entity.pdbx_description
1 polymer ?
#
loop_
_entity_poly.entity_id
_entity_poly.type
_entity_poly.pdbx_seq_one_letter_code
_entity_poly.pdbx_strand_id
1 'polypeptide(L)'
;MGIGGAALWLFARMPWIEAAYDDSLAGSGTAEITGADWSTETTALALLLVVGMIAGLALRRTGRRLIGVVSALAGVGAAIAPAAVLAGPISHERVHALLTVGSDAAQAAQGTDTATIADWAEITATTVAATGPAGALAGCVCALLGGLALALRPGQDSAKLNKYEQETVRREKIRDDLESQPDSGRVLWDALDADIDPTEDPARDGKSP
;
A
#
# COMPACT_ATOMS: atom_id res chain seq x y z
N MET A 1 -5.51 1.94 -6.87
CA MET A 1 -4.73 1.70 -5.64
C MET A 1 -4.97 2.74 -4.57
N GLY A 2 -4.41 3.96 -4.63
CA GLY A 2 -4.58 4.94 -3.53
C GLY A 2 -6.03 5.31 -3.20
N ILE A 3 -6.86 5.61 -4.22
CA ILE A 3 -8.31 5.82 -4.04
C ILE A 3 -8.97 4.59 -3.41
N GLY A 4 -8.57 3.39 -3.84
CA GLY A 4 -9.08 2.13 -3.27
C GLY A 4 -8.69 1.95 -1.81
N GLY A 5 -7.45 2.28 -1.44
CA GLY A 5 -6.99 2.27 -0.04
C GLY A 5 -7.70 3.30 0.83
N ALA A 6 -7.92 4.52 0.33
CA ALA A 6 -8.67 5.56 1.04
C ALA A 6 -10.15 5.18 1.22
N ALA A 7 -10.78 4.63 0.18
CA ALA A 7 -12.14 4.12 0.26
C ALA A 7 -12.23 2.96 1.27
N LEU A 8 -11.33 1.98 1.18
CA LEU A 8 -11.28 0.86 2.12
C LEU A 8 -11.15 1.34 3.56
N TRP A 9 -10.27 2.31 3.83
CA TRP A 9 -10.12 2.90 5.16
C TRP A 9 -11.38 3.61 5.65
N LEU A 10 -12.03 4.40 4.80
CA LEU A 10 -13.24 5.13 5.15
C LEU A 10 -14.41 4.18 5.45
N PHE A 11 -14.61 3.18 4.60
CA PHE A 11 -15.70 2.23 4.72
C PHE A 11 -15.45 1.16 5.80
N ALA A 12 -14.19 0.90 6.17
CA ALA A 12 -13.87 0.08 7.34
C ALA A 12 -14.31 0.75 8.66
N ARG A 13 -14.40 2.08 8.70
CA ARG A 13 -14.88 2.80 9.89
C ARG A 13 -16.40 2.88 10.00
N MET A 14 -17.14 2.47 8.97
CA MET A 14 -18.60 2.39 9.05
C MET A 14 -19.03 1.11 9.76
N PRO A 15 -20.24 1.09 10.38
CA PRO A 15 -20.83 -0.14 10.88
C PRO A 15 -21.01 -1.13 9.73
N TRP A 16 -20.56 -2.35 9.94
CA TRP A 16 -20.78 -3.46 9.02
C TRP A 16 -21.88 -4.38 9.54
N ILE A 17 -21.96 -4.50 10.86
CA ILE A 17 -22.87 -5.40 11.56
C ILE A 17 -23.51 -4.63 12.70
N GLU A 18 -24.82 -4.75 12.81
CA GLU A 18 -25.59 -4.30 13.96
C GLU A 18 -26.18 -5.55 14.64
N ALA A 19 -25.94 -5.67 15.94
CA ALA A 19 -26.35 -6.82 16.75
C ALA A 19 -27.35 -6.36 17.79
N ALA A 20 -28.53 -6.98 17.80
CA ALA A 20 -29.47 -6.84 18.89
C ALA A 20 -29.10 -7.83 20.00
N TYR A 21 -29.03 -7.35 21.23
CA TYR A 21 -28.76 -8.17 22.41
C TYR A 21 -29.87 -8.03 23.44
N ASP A 22 -30.03 -9.06 24.25
CA ASP A 22 -30.89 -9.05 25.43
C ASP A 22 -30.04 -9.27 26.68
N ASP A 23 -30.05 -8.29 27.59
CA ASP A 23 -29.39 -8.39 28.89
C ASP A 23 -30.47 -8.49 29.98
N SER A 24 -30.48 -9.60 30.71
CA SER A 24 -31.42 -9.82 31.81
C SER A 24 -31.32 -8.81 32.97
N LEU A 25 -30.21 -8.08 33.09
CA LEU A 25 -29.97 -7.06 34.12
C LEU A 25 -30.21 -5.63 33.59
N ALA A 26 -29.79 -5.34 32.36
CA ALA A 26 -29.81 -3.99 31.79
C ALA A 26 -30.93 -3.75 30.77
N GLY A 27 -31.61 -4.80 30.33
CA GLY A 27 -32.60 -4.78 29.26
C GLY A 27 -32.00 -5.05 27.87
N SER A 28 -32.83 -5.04 26.84
CA SER A 28 -32.42 -5.25 25.45
C SER A 28 -31.92 -3.97 24.78
N GLY A 29 -31.00 -4.11 23.82
CA GLY A 29 -30.40 -3.00 23.09
C GLY A 29 -29.78 -3.42 21.76
N THR A 30 -29.18 -2.45 21.06
CA THR A 30 -28.40 -2.70 19.85
C THR A 30 -26.96 -2.24 20.02
N ALA A 31 -26.04 -2.97 19.39
CA ALA A 31 -24.61 -2.69 19.39
C ALA A 31 -24.08 -2.74 17.95
N GLU A 32 -23.25 -1.78 17.58
CA GLU A 32 -22.67 -1.69 16.25
C GLU A 32 -21.21 -2.16 16.27
N ILE A 33 -20.83 -2.92 15.25
CA ILE A 33 -19.46 -3.37 15.00
C ILE A 33 -18.98 -2.73 13.70
N THR A 34 -17.88 -1.99 13.79
CA THR A 34 -17.24 -1.40 12.61
C THR A 34 -16.46 -2.45 11.81
N GLY A 35 -16.24 -2.19 10.52
CA GLY A 35 -15.40 -3.05 9.68
C GLY A 35 -13.95 -3.20 10.17
N ALA A 36 -13.41 -2.16 10.81
CA ALA A 36 -12.07 -2.15 11.37
C ALA A 36 -11.94 -3.12 12.55
N ASP A 37 -12.99 -3.26 13.35
CA ASP A 37 -13.05 -4.19 14.48
C ASP A 37 -13.30 -5.61 14.01
N TRP A 38 -14.11 -5.77 12.96
CA TRP A 38 -14.38 -7.05 12.35
C TRP A 38 -13.12 -7.67 11.73
N SER A 39 -12.27 -6.86 11.10
CA SER A 39 -11.06 -7.30 10.43
C SER A 39 -9.94 -6.26 10.54
N THR A 40 -9.02 -6.48 11.49
CA THR A 40 -7.83 -5.65 11.69
C THR A 40 -6.93 -5.59 10.44
N GLU A 41 -6.96 -6.64 9.61
CA GLU A 41 -6.26 -6.73 8.33
C GLU A 41 -6.69 -5.62 7.36
N THR A 42 -7.96 -5.18 7.39
CA THR A 42 -8.46 -4.14 6.48
C THR A 42 -7.72 -2.82 6.65
N THR A 43 -7.40 -2.45 7.90
CA THR A 43 -6.63 -1.24 8.21
C THR A 43 -5.19 -1.36 7.71
N ALA A 44 -4.55 -2.51 7.93
CA ALA A 44 -3.19 -2.77 7.45
C ALA A 44 -3.12 -2.74 5.91
N LEU A 45 -4.09 -3.36 5.24
CA LEU A 45 -4.17 -3.39 3.77
C LEU A 45 -4.49 -2.01 3.20
N ALA A 46 -5.35 -1.23 3.83
CA ALA A 46 -5.62 0.15 3.42
C ALA A 46 -4.35 1.01 3.45
N LEU A 47 -3.56 0.91 4.54
CA LEU A 47 -2.27 1.60 4.66
C LEU A 47 -1.28 1.12 3.59
N LEU A 48 -1.18 -0.20 3.38
CA LEU A 48 -0.32 -0.77 2.34
C LEU A 48 -0.69 -0.25 0.95
N LEU A 49 -1.98 -0.08 0.63
CA LEU A 49 -2.44 0.46 -0.64
C LEU A 49 -2.10 1.94 -0.82
N VAL A 50 -2.19 2.73 0.25
CA VAL A 50 -1.78 4.14 0.25
C VAL A 50 -0.26 4.26 0.07
N VAL A 51 0.53 3.47 0.81
CA VAL A 51 1.99 3.40 0.65
C VAL A 51 2.35 2.92 -0.75
N GLY A 52 1.64 1.92 -1.27
CA GLY A 52 1.80 1.40 -2.63
C GLY A 52 1.56 2.47 -3.70
N MET A 53 0.62 3.39 -3.48
CA MET A 53 0.44 4.55 -4.35
C MET A 53 1.67 5.46 -4.34
N ILE A 54 2.18 5.82 -3.16
CA ILE A 54 3.36 6.69 -3.01
C ILE A 54 4.59 6.04 -3.67
N ALA A 55 4.82 4.75 -3.40
CA ALA A 55 5.87 3.97 -4.02
C ALA A 55 5.71 3.91 -5.56
N GLY A 56 4.48 3.74 -6.05
CA GLY A 56 4.19 3.78 -7.49
C GLY A 56 4.56 5.09 -8.18
N LEU A 57 4.58 6.21 -7.44
CA LEU A 57 5.01 7.53 -7.94
C LEU A 57 6.52 7.74 -7.81
N ALA A 58 7.18 7.07 -6.87
CA ALA A 58 8.60 7.25 -6.58
C ALA A 58 9.52 6.27 -7.34
N LEU A 59 9.06 5.07 -7.68
CA LEU A 59 9.90 4.01 -8.26
C LEU A 59 10.01 4.09 -9.79
N ARG A 60 11.10 3.50 -10.33
CA ARG A 60 11.32 3.26 -11.77
C ARG A 60 10.41 2.16 -12.32
N ARG A 61 10.45 1.92 -13.63
CA ARG A 61 9.58 0.96 -14.35
C ARG A 61 9.48 -0.43 -13.71
N THR A 62 10.58 -1.04 -13.27
CA THR A 62 10.57 -2.39 -12.64
C THR A 62 9.93 -2.36 -11.25
N GLY A 63 10.29 -1.35 -10.44
CA GLY A 63 9.70 -1.14 -9.12
C GLY A 63 8.19 -0.87 -9.15
N ARG A 64 7.73 -0.07 -10.13
CA ARG A 64 6.30 0.19 -10.38
C ARG A 64 5.53 -1.10 -10.68
N ARG A 65 6.14 -2.04 -11.41
CA ARG A 65 5.52 -3.35 -11.68
C ARG A 65 5.33 -4.16 -10.42
N LEU A 66 6.39 -4.28 -9.62
CA LEU A 66 6.36 -5.07 -8.40
C LEU A 66 5.33 -4.53 -7.41
N ILE A 67 5.32 -3.21 -7.16
CA ILE A 67 4.36 -2.59 -6.25
C ILE A 67 2.92 -2.69 -6.79
N GLY A 68 2.73 -2.63 -8.11
CA GLY A 68 1.43 -2.85 -8.75
C GLY A 68 0.89 -4.26 -8.48
N VAL A 69 1.72 -5.28 -8.62
CA VAL A 69 1.36 -6.69 -8.33
C VAL A 69 1.04 -6.87 -6.85
N VAL A 70 1.91 -6.38 -5.95
CA VAL A 70 1.69 -6.47 -4.49
C VAL A 70 0.38 -5.79 -4.10
N SER A 71 0.13 -4.60 -4.63
CA SER A 71 -1.12 -3.87 -4.35
C SER A 71 -2.33 -4.61 -4.93
N ALA A 72 -2.20 -5.30 -6.06
CA ALA A 72 -3.28 -6.06 -6.68
C ALA A 72 -3.68 -7.25 -5.82
N LEU A 73 -2.68 -8.00 -5.32
CA LEU A 73 -2.88 -9.09 -4.37
C LEU A 73 -3.49 -8.58 -3.06
N ALA A 74 -3.03 -7.43 -2.56
CA ALA A 74 -3.62 -6.78 -1.39
C ALA A 74 -5.10 -6.42 -1.61
N GLY A 75 -5.46 -5.94 -2.79
CA GLY A 75 -6.86 -5.68 -3.16
C GLY A 75 -7.72 -6.96 -3.17
N VAL A 76 -7.18 -8.10 -3.64
CA VAL A 76 -7.88 -9.39 -3.57
C VAL A 76 -8.05 -9.83 -2.11
N GLY A 77 -6.97 -9.79 -1.32
CA GLY A 77 -7.01 -10.18 0.09
C GLY A 77 -7.99 -9.34 0.90
N ALA A 78 -7.97 -8.02 0.71
CA ALA A 78 -8.87 -7.08 1.38
C ALA A 78 -10.34 -7.29 1.02
N ALA A 79 -10.65 -7.90 -0.13
CA ALA A 79 -12.03 -8.16 -0.55
C ALA A 79 -12.67 -9.33 0.21
N ILE A 80 -11.88 -10.21 0.84
CA ILE A 80 -12.39 -11.43 1.49
C ILE A 80 -13.33 -11.09 2.64
N ALA A 81 -12.91 -10.22 3.57
CA ALA A 81 -13.71 -9.84 4.72
C ALA A 81 -15.06 -9.18 4.36
N PRO A 82 -15.11 -8.10 3.55
CA PRO A 82 -16.38 -7.47 3.18
C PRO A 82 -17.26 -8.38 2.31
N ALA A 83 -16.68 -9.22 1.44
CA ALA A 83 -17.45 -10.21 0.68
C ALA A 83 -18.08 -11.28 1.59
N ALA A 84 -17.33 -11.76 2.59
CA ALA A 84 -17.83 -12.73 3.56
C ALA A 84 -18.97 -12.16 4.41
N VAL A 85 -18.94 -10.86 4.76
CA VAL A 85 -20.02 -10.22 5.50
C VAL A 85 -21.29 -10.06 4.66
N LEU A 86 -21.17 -9.78 3.35
CA LEU A 86 -22.33 -9.60 2.48
C LEU A 86 -22.96 -10.91 2.01
N ALA A 87 -22.15 -11.95 1.82
CA ALA A 87 -22.61 -13.20 1.20
C ALA A 87 -22.58 -14.41 2.14
N GLY A 88 -21.89 -14.32 3.28
CA GLY A 88 -21.69 -15.41 4.22
C GLY A 88 -22.60 -15.32 5.46
N PRO A 89 -22.77 -16.44 6.18
CA PRO A 89 -23.45 -16.43 7.46
C PRO A 89 -22.63 -15.67 8.51
N ILE A 90 -23.30 -14.89 9.34
CA ILE A 90 -22.66 -14.18 10.46
C ILE A 90 -22.79 -15.04 11.73
N SER A 91 -21.65 -15.41 12.32
CA SER A 91 -21.62 -16.21 13.54
C SER A 91 -21.88 -15.35 14.77
N HIS A 92 -22.95 -15.67 15.51
CA HIS A 92 -23.29 -14.99 16.75
C HIS A 92 -22.15 -15.08 17.78
N GLU A 93 -21.45 -16.22 17.85
CA GLU A 93 -20.29 -16.41 18.73
C GLU A 93 -19.18 -15.39 18.48
N ARG A 94 -18.89 -15.08 17.20
CA ARG A 94 -17.85 -14.10 16.85
C ARG A 94 -18.30 -12.67 17.17
N VAL A 95 -19.56 -12.35 16.90
CA VAL A 95 -20.15 -11.05 17.23
C VAL A 95 -20.11 -10.84 18.75
N HIS A 96 -20.50 -11.85 19.53
CA HIS A 96 -20.46 -11.81 20.98
C HIS A 96 -19.02 -11.61 21.47
N ALA A 97 -18.07 -12.43 21.00
CA ALA A 97 -16.67 -12.31 21.38
C ALA A 97 -16.08 -10.92 21.06
N LEU A 98 -16.45 -10.29 19.94
CA LEU A 98 -15.98 -8.94 19.62
C LEU A 98 -16.59 -7.87 20.54
N LEU A 99 -17.88 -7.98 20.85
CA LEU A 99 -18.59 -7.03 21.71
C LEU A 99 -18.22 -7.18 23.20
N THR A 100 -17.78 -8.36 23.63
CA THR A 100 -17.29 -8.61 25.00
C THR A 100 -15.80 -8.34 25.13
N VAL A 101 -14.94 -8.69 24.16
CA VAL A 101 -13.51 -8.33 24.21
C VAL A 101 -13.32 -6.81 24.22
N GLY A 102 -14.22 -6.06 23.58
CA GLY A 102 -14.29 -4.61 23.70
C GLY A 102 -14.40 -4.11 25.14
N SER A 103 -15.02 -4.85 26.08
CA SER A 103 -15.13 -4.42 27.47
C SER A 103 -13.78 -4.40 28.21
N ASP A 104 -12.85 -5.29 27.85
CA ASP A 104 -11.49 -5.34 28.42
C ASP A 104 -10.49 -4.49 27.62
N ALA A 105 -10.60 -4.46 26.29
CA ALA A 105 -9.67 -3.76 25.40
C ALA A 105 -9.96 -2.26 25.22
N ALA A 106 -11.21 -1.80 25.40
CA ALA A 106 -11.56 -0.38 25.33
C ALA A 106 -10.87 0.48 26.42
N GLN A 107 -10.36 -0.15 27.48
CA GLN A 107 -9.52 0.53 28.49
C GLN A 107 -8.10 0.85 27.97
N ALA A 108 -7.59 0.09 26.98
CA ALA A 108 -6.20 0.19 26.51
C ALA A 108 -6.06 0.95 25.17
N ALA A 109 -7.10 1.00 24.34
CA ALA A 109 -7.10 1.68 23.05
C ALA A 109 -8.11 2.83 23.02
N GLN A 110 -7.68 4.03 23.41
CA GLN A 110 -8.43 5.27 23.21
C GLN A 110 -8.58 5.55 21.71
N GLY A 111 -9.63 5.06 21.07
CA GLY A 111 -9.91 5.40 19.67
C GLY A 111 -10.87 4.51 18.91
N THR A 112 -11.39 3.44 19.52
CA THR A 112 -12.36 2.56 18.87
C THR A 112 -13.75 2.78 19.48
N ASP A 113 -14.65 3.44 18.75
CA ASP A 113 -16.05 3.69 19.13
C ASP A 113 -16.91 2.40 19.06
N THR A 114 -16.36 1.24 19.44
CA THR A 114 -17.09 -0.02 19.42
C THR A 114 -18.01 -0.10 20.64
N ALA A 115 -19.28 -0.40 20.43
CA ALA A 115 -20.21 -0.65 21.52
C ALA A 115 -19.78 -1.91 22.30
N THR A 116 -19.75 -1.82 23.63
CA THR A 116 -19.39 -2.93 24.52
C THR A 116 -20.62 -3.48 25.23
N ILE A 117 -20.79 -4.79 25.26
CA ILE A 117 -21.89 -5.47 25.98
C ILE A 117 -21.35 -6.31 27.12
N ALA A 118 -22.22 -6.66 28.08
CA ALA A 118 -21.85 -7.57 29.16
C ALA A 118 -21.65 -9.00 28.64
N ASP A 119 -20.77 -9.77 29.30
CA ASP A 119 -20.43 -11.15 28.90
C ASP A 119 -21.61 -12.14 29.02
N TRP A 120 -22.66 -11.76 29.76
CA TRP A 120 -23.89 -12.54 29.92
C TRP A 120 -25.03 -12.11 28.97
N ALA A 121 -24.81 -11.10 28.12
CA ALA A 121 -25.83 -10.62 27.20
C ALA A 121 -25.95 -11.56 25.99
N GLU A 122 -27.17 -12.00 25.66
CA GLU A 122 -27.40 -12.93 24.55
C GLU A 122 -27.72 -12.17 23.25
N ILE A 123 -27.06 -12.56 22.14
CA ILE A 123 -27.34 -11.98 20.82
C ILE A 123 -28.59 -12.62 20.24
N THR A 124 -29.64 -11.81 20.09
CA THR A 124 -30.95 -12.25 19.60
C THR A 124 -31.11 -12.07 18.09
N ALA A 125 -30.49 -11.05 17.50
CA ALA A 125 -30.52 -10.82 16.06
C ALA A 125 -29.25 -10.14 15.55
N THR A 126 -28.90 -10.41 14.29
CA THR A 126 -27.78 -9.77 13.62
C THR A 126 -28.22 -9.25 12.25
N THR A 127 -28.01 -7.95 12.00
CA THR A 127 -28.33 -7.28 10.74
C THR A 127 -27.05 -6.76 10.08
N VAL A 128 -27.00 -6.84 8.75
CA VAL A 128 -25.85 -6.37 7.97
C VAL A 128 -26.12 -4.97 7.46
N ALA A 129 -25.31 -4.01 7.91
CA ALA A 129 -25.30 -2.65 7.39
C ALA A 129 -24.53 -2.60 6.06
N ALA A 130 -25.21 -3.00 4.98
CA ALA A 130 -24.56 -3.29 3.68
C ALA A 130 -23.76 -2.13 3.06
N THR A 131 -24.03 -0.88 3.46
CA THR A 131 -23.33 0.32 2.94
C THR A 131 -21.83 0.28 3.20
N GLY A 132 -21.41 -0.11 4.41
CA GLY A 132 -20.00 -0.23 4.79
C GLY A 132 -19.27 -1.30 3.99
N PRO A 133 -19.66 -2.59 4.07
CA PRO A 133 -19.03 -3.68 3.35
C PRO A 133 -19.08 -3.49 1.83
N ALA A 134 -20.17 -2.98 1.26
CA ALA A 134 -20.27 -2.73 -0.18
C ALA A 134 -19.31 -1.63 -0.64
N GLY A 135 -19.20 -0.54 0.12
CA GLY A 135 -18.23 0.52 -0.16
C GLY A 135 -16.78 0.05 -0.01
N ALA A 136 -16.49 -0.77 1.00
CA ALA A 136 -15.18 -1.40 1.18
C ALA A 136 -14.83 -2.31 -0.01
N LEU A 137 -15.77 -3.13 -0.47
CA LEU A 137 -15.61 -3.96 -1.67
C LEU A 137 -15.34 -3.13 -2.92
N ALA A 138 -16.08 -2.04 -3.12
CA ALA A 138 -15.83 -1.12 -4.23
C ALA A 138 -14.41 -0.54 -4.15
N GLY A 139 -13.96 -0.19 -2.94
CA GLY A 139 -12.57 0.20 -2.66
C GLY A 139 -11.56 -0.89 -3.06
N CYS A 140 -11.81 -2.15 -2.72
CA CYS A 140 -10.96 -3.29 -3.10
C CYS A 140 -10.89 -3.50 -4.62
N VAL A 141 -12.01 -3.32 -5.34
CA VAL A 141 -12.03 -3.37 -6.81
C VAL A 141 -11.21 -2.23 -7.41
N CYS A 142 -11.40 -1.00 -6.93
CA CYS A 142 -10.61 0.17 -7.34
C CYS A 142 -9.12 0.05 -6.97
N ALA A 143 -8.82 -0.65 -5.88
CA ALA A 143 -7.47 -1.08 -5.57
C ALA A 143 -7.03 -1.99 -6.72
N LEU A 144 -7.49 -3.23 -6.78
CA LEU A 144 -7.11 -4.25 -7.76
C LEU A 144 -6.88 -3.70 -9.17
N LEU A 145 -7.86 -2.98 -9.72
CA LEU A 145 -7.77 -2.39 -11.06
C LEU A 145 -6.61 -1.40 -11.18
N GLY A 146 -6.44 -0.51 -10.21
CA GLY A 146 -5.39 0.50 -10.25
C GLY A 146 -3.96 -0.07 -10.19
N GLY A 147 -3.76 -1.21 -9.54
CA GLY A 147 -2.41 -1.81 -9.42
C GLY A 147 -2.17 -2.84 -10.48
N LEU A 148 -3.21 -3.48 -11.02
CA LEU A 148 -3.10 -4.18 -12.29
C LEU A 148 -2.73 -3.18 -13.41
N ALA A 149 -3.37 -2.01 -13.45
CA ALA A 149 -3.01 -0.95 -14.38
C ALA A 149 -1.54 -0.51 -14.21
N LEU A 150 -1.08 -0.31 -12.97
CA LEU A 150 0.30 0.04 -12.68
C LEU A 150 1.29 -1.09 -13.06
N ALA A 151 0.91 -2.35 -12.81
CA ALA A 151 1.72 -3.53 -13.12
C ALA A 151 1.86 -3.75 -14.64
N LEU A 152 0.76 -3.64 -15.38
CA LEU A 152 0.75 -3.90 -16.82
C LEU A 152 1.30 -2.71 -17.61
N ARG A 153 1.00 -1.48 -17.15
CA ARG A 153 1.36 -0.24 -17.84
C ARG A 153 2.11 0.71 -16.89
N PRO A 154 3.35 0.36 -16.49
CA PRO A 154 4.12 1.18 -15.56
C PRO A 154 4.45 2.58 -16.09
N GLY A 155 4.33 2.86 -17.39
CA GLY A 155 4.66 4.15 -17.99
C GLY A 155 6.15 4.28 -18.37
N GLN A 156 6.54 5.46 -18.86
CA GLN A 156 7.93 5.80 -19.18
C GLN A 156 8.62 6.37 -17.94
N ASP A 157 9.94 6.18 -17.81
CA ASP A 157 10.73 6.83 -16.77
C ASP A 157 11.02 8.29 -17.17
N SER A 158 11.08 9.20 -16.21
CA SER A 158 11.25 10.64 -16.49
C SER A 158 12.60 10.94 -17.15
N ALA A 159 12.60 11.82 -18.17
CA ALA A 159 13.79 12.23 -18.91
C ALA A 159 14.91 12.80 -18.01
N LYS A 160 14.58 13.34 -16.83
CA LYS A 160 15.59 13.83 -15.87
C LYS A 160 16.46 12.70 -15.30
N LEU A 161 15.90 11.50 -15.09
CA LEU A 161 16.67 10.34 -14.62
C LEU A 161 17.53 9.76 -15.75
N ASN A 162 17.01 9.79 -16.98
CA ASN A 162 17.76 9.38 -18.16
C ASN A 162 18.89 10.38 -18.50
N LYS A 163 18.73 11.68 -18.20
CA LYS A 163 19.79 12.68 -18.42
C LYS A 163 21.05 12.37 -17.61
N TYR A 164 20.91 11.99 -16.33
CA TYR A 164 22.07 11.62 -15.51
C TYR A 164 22.74 10.33 -16.01
N GLU A 165 21.94 9.33 -16.39
CA GLU A 165 22.42 8.05 -16.91
C GLU A 165 23.10 8.23 -18.28
N GLN A 166 22.57 9.10 -19.13
CA GLN A 166 23.14 9.44 -20.43
C GLN A 166 24.39 10.32 -20.32
N GLU A 167 24.48 11.18 -19.29
CA GLU A 167 25.68 11.97 -19.03
C GLU A 167 26.82 11.08 -18.50
N THR A 168 26.54 10.14 -17.59
CA THR A 168 27.55 9.17 -17.13
C THR A 168 28.02 8.25 -18.26
N VAL A 169 27.10 7.72 -19.08
CA VAL A 169 27.46 6.87 -20.23
C VAL A 169 28.23 7.66 -21.30
N ARG A 170 27.90 8.94 -21.51
CA ARG A 170 28.66 9.82 -22.41
C ARG A 170 30.07 10.08 -21.88
N ARG A 171 30.23 10.37 -20.59
CA ARG A 171 31.55 10.58 -19.95
C ARG A 171 32.40 9.31 -20.00
N GLU A 172 31.80 8.14 -19.74
CA GLU A 172 32.49 6.85 -19.78
C GLU A 172 32.96 6.51 -21.20
N LYS A 173 32.13 6.75 -22.22
CA LYS A 173 32.54 6.62 -23.62
C LYS A 173 33.69 7.56 -24.00
N ILE A 174 33.65 8.82 -23.54
CA ILE A 174 34.74 9.77 -23.80
C ILE A 174 36.04 9.29 -23.13
N ARG A 175 35.95 8.68 -21.95
CA ARG A 175 37.09 8.04 -21.26
C ARG A 175 37.66 6.87 -22.05
N ASP A 176 36.80 5.96 -22.53
CA ASP A 176 37.22 4.82 -23.38
C ASP A 176 37.82 5.29 -24.73
N ASP A 177 37.23 6.32 -25.34
CA ASP A 177 37.73 6.91 -26.58
C ASP A 177 39.11 7.57 -26.34
N LEU A 178 39.34 8.18 -25.18
CA LEU A 178 40.62 8.78 -24.78
C LEU A 178 41.70 7.71 -24.52
N GLU A 179 41.35 6.59 -23.90
CA GLU A 179 42.25 5.45 -23.71
C GLU A 179 42.63 4.78 -25.04
N SER A 180 41.69 4.67 -25.98
CA SER A 180 41.93 4.00 -27.27
C SER A 180 42.61 4.90 -28.31
N GLN A 181 42.38 6.21 -28.27
CA GLN A 181 42.89 7.18 -29.24
C GLN A 181 43.39 8.47 -28.55
N PRO A 182 44.44 8.39 -27.73
CA PRO A 182 44.92 9.52 -26.94
C PRO A 182 45.45 10.69 -27.80
N ASP A 183 45.97 10.40 -29.00
CA ASP A 183 46.51 11.41 -29.91
C ASP A 183 45.43 12.08 -30.79
N SER A 184 44.16 11.65 -30.67
CA SER A 184 43.07 12.23 -31.44
C SER A 184 42.68 13.59 -30.86
N GLY A 185 43.04 14.67 -31.57
CA GLY A 185 42.69 16.02 -31.15
C GLY A 185 41.19 16.22 -30.91
N ARG A 186 40.31 15.51 -31.62
CA ARG A 186 38.84 15.59 -31.40
C ARG A 186 38.43 15.00 -30.04
N VAL A 187 39.03 13.86 -29.66
CA VAL A 187 38.74 13.19 -28.39
C VAL A 187 39.27 14.01 -27.22
N LEU A 188 40.44 14.64 -27.37
CA LEU A 188 41.01 15.55 -26.37
C LEU A 188 40.11 16.76 -26.11
N TRP A 189 39.55 17.36 -27.17
CA TRP A 189 38.60 18.47 -27.04
C TRP A 189 37.26 18.02 -26.44
N ASP A 190 36.75 16.84 -26.82
CA ASP A 190 35.52 16.28 -26.24
C ASP A 190 35.69 15.95 -24.73
N ALA A 191 36.88 15.53 -24.31
CA ALA A 191 37.24 15.32 -22.90
C ALA A 191 37.26 16.63 -22.11
N LEU A 192 37.90 17.68 -22.65
CA LEU A 192 37.93 19.02 -22.06
C LEU A 192 36.53 19.62 -21.90
N ASP A 193 35.67 19.49 -22.92
CA ASP A 193 34.26 19.94 -22.86
C ASP A 193 33.43 19.16 -21.83
N ALA A 194 33.83 17.93 -21.52
CA ALA A 194 33.21 17.08 -20.50
C ALA A 194 33.82 17.25 -19.09
N ASP A 195 34.78 18.17 -18.93
CA ASP A 195 35.54 18.41 -17.69
C ASP A 195 36.32 17.14 -17.23
N ILE A 196 36.82 16.37 -18.19
CA ILE A 196 37.66 15.18 -17.99
C ILE A 196 39.10 15.59 -18.31
N ASP A 197 39.99 15.53 -17.32
CA ASP A 197 41.40 15.93 -17.48
C ASP A 197 42.20 14.87 -18.26
N PRO A 198 42.68 15.16 -19.48
CA PRO A 198 43.44 14.21 -20.28
C PRO A 198 44.90 14.04 -19.81
N THR A 199 45.34 14.79 -18.80
CA THR A 199 46.68 14.70 -18.21
C THR A 199 46.74 13.80 -16.97
N GLU A 200 45.57 13.42 -16.44
CA GLU A 200 45.43 12.36 -15.44
C GLU A 200 45.67 11.00 -16.11
N ASP A 201 46.94 10.58 -16.15
CA ASP A 201 47.35 9.29 -16.66
C ASP A 201 47.09 8.19 -15.61
N PRO A 202 46.18 7.22 -15.84
CA PRO A 202 45.95 6.11 -14.91
C PRO A 202 47.19 5.23 -14.73
N ALA A 203 48.18 5.31 -15.63
CA ALA A 203 49.47 4.64 -15.50
C ALA A 203 50.49 5.42 -14.64
N ARG A 204 50.26 6.71 -14.32
CA ARG A 204 51.16 7.53 -13.47
C ARG A 204 50.83 7.48 -11.98
N ASP A 205 49.62 7.10 -11.58
CA ASP A 205 49.30 6.86 -10.15
C ASP A 205 49.77 5.48 -9.69
N GLY A 206 50.12 4.62 -10.65
CA GLY A 206 50.98 3.48 -10.43
C GLY A 206 52.44 3.90 -10.28
N LYS A 207 52.83 4.23 -9.04
CA LYS A 207 54.20 4.17 -8.48
C LYS A 207 54.96 5.50 -8.46
N SER A 208 55.52 5.82 -7.30
CA SER A 208 56.96 5.57 -7.01
C SER A 208 57.41 6.30 -5.75
N PRO A 209 58.58 5.94 -5.17
CA PRO A 209 59.15 4.64 -4.83
C PRO A 209 59.15 4.36 -3.30
#